data_AF-A0A351GLP7-F1
#
_entry.id   AF-A0A351GLP7-F1
#
_cell.length_a   1.000
_cell.length_b   1.000
_cell.length_c   1.000
_cell.angle_alpha   90.00
_cell.angle_beta   90.00
_cell.angle_gamma   90.00
#
_symmetry.space_group_name_H-M   'P 1'
#
loop_
_entity.id
_entity.type
_entity.pdbx_description
1 polymer ?
#
loop_
_entity_poly.entity_id
_entity_poly.type
_entity_poly.pdbx_seq_one_letter_code
_entity_poly.pdbx_strand_id
1 'polypeptide(L)'
;TENGITSLQMDIKVAGITPEIMKNALAQAKEGRMHILGEMSNALTEAGEFSVHAPRIETMQVPTDKIREVIGSGGKVIREIVEVSGAKVDINDDGQIKIASPDGESIKKAYDMIYAIVAEPEIGQIYTGKVVKVVDFGAFVNFFGKRDGLVHVSQIENRRLNHPSDVLKEGQEVKVKLLGFDDRGKVRLAMKMVDQETGEEIVEEKSNEEE
;
A
#
# COMPACT_ATOMS: atom_id res chain seq x y z
N THR A 1 -26.19 19.94 12.05
CA THR A 1 -25.22 20.61 11.18
C THR A 1 -25.83 21.89 10.62
N GLU A 2 -25.09 22.70 9.86
CA GLU A 2 -25.69 23.85 9.15
C GLU A 2 -26.77 23.39 8.15
N ASN A 3 -26.50 22.28 7.45
CA ASN A 3 -27.39 21.75 6.41
C ASN A 3 -28.64 21.03 6.94
N GLY A 4 -28.73 20.72 8.24
CA GLY A 4 -29.88 19.97 8.76
C GLY A 4 -29.79 19.52 10.21
N ILE A 5 -30.88 18.87 10.64
CA ILE A 5 -31.00 18.23 11.95
C ILE A 5 -30.49 16.80 11.83
N THR A 6 -29.49 16.42 12.64
CA THR A 6 -28.95 15.05 12.69
C THR A 6 -29.76 14.16 13.63
N SER A 7 -30.24 14.73 14.72
CA SER A 7 -31.10 14.08 15.71
C SER A 7 -32.01 15.11 16.37
N LEU A 8 -33.20 14.67 16.76
CA LEU A 8 -34.19 15.48 17.46
C LEU A 8 -34.78 14.63 18.58
N GLN A 9 -34.69 15.11 19.81
CA GLN A 9 -35.27 14.46 20.98
C GLN A 9 -36.31 15.41 21.58
N MET A 10 -37.50 14.88 21.85
CA MET A 10 -38.61 15.64 22.43
C MET A 10 -39.17 14.89 23.63
N ASP A 11 -39.29 15.59 24.76
CA ASP A 11 -39.99 15.12 25.95
C ASP A 11 -41.21 16.02 26.18
N ILE A 12 -42.41 15.51 25.87
CA ILE A 12 -43.65 16.27 25.97
C ILE A 12 -44.40 15.83 27.22
N LYS A 13 -44.53 16.74 28.19
CA LYS A 13 -45.19 16.49 29.47
C LYS A 13 -46.66 16.92 29.53
N VAL A 14 -47.17 17.61 28.50
CA VAL A 14 -48.52 18.19 28.49
C VAL A 14 -49.17 17.97 27.12
N ALA A 15 -50.45 17.58 27.11
CA ALA A 15 -51.24 17.44 25.88
C ALA A 15 -51.70 18.81 25.39
N GLY A 16 -51.38 19.18 24.15
CA GLY A 16 -51.80 20.46 23.56
C GLY A 16 -50.78 21.17 22.66
N ILE A 17 -49.67 20.53 22.30
CA ILE A 17 -48.70 21.12 21.37
C ILE A 17 -49.26 21.10 19.96
N THR A 18 -49.56 22.28 19.42
CA THR A 18 -49.99 22.43 18.03
C THR A 18 -48.79 22.40 17.07
N PRO A 19 -48.98 22.04 15.79
CA PRO A 19 -47.92 22.10 14.79
C PRO A 19 -47.28 23.48 14.64
N GLU A 20 -48.04 24.55 14.88
CA GLU A 20 -47.55 25.93 14.83
C GLU A 20 -46.57 26.23 15.97
N ILE A 21 -46.87 25.80 17.19
CA ILE A 21 -45.96 25.93 18.34
C ILE A 21 -44.66 25.16 18.06
N MET A 22 -44.77 23.96 17.48
CA MET A 22 -43.62 23.15 17.11
C MET A 22 -42.77 23.81 16.02
N LYS A 23 -43.39 24.43 15.01
CA LYS A 23 -42.68 25.17 13.95
C LYS A 23 -41.92 26.37 14.51
N ASN A 24 -42.52 27.12 15.42
CA ASN A 24 -41.88 28.25 16.08
C ASN A 24 -40.72 27.81 16.98
N ALA A 25 -40.93 26.75 17.77
CA ALA A 25 -39.88 26.17 18.60
C ALA A 25 -38.70 25.65 17.76
N LEU A 26 -38.95 25.03 16.62
CA LEU A 26 -37.92 24.57 15.68
C LEU A 26 -37.19 25.72 14.99
N ALA A 27 -37.88 26.80 14.66
CA ALA A 27 -37.26 28.00 14.10
C ALA A 27 -36.30 28.65 15.12
N GLN A 28 -36.75 28.80 16.36
CA GLN A 28 -35.90 29.29 17.45
C GLN A 28 -34.71 28.35 17.73
N ALA A 29 -34.95 27.03 17.72
CA ALA A 29 -33.89 26.04 17.89
C ALA A 29 -32.88 26.09 16.74
N LYS A 30 -33.32 26.40 15.51
CA LYS A 30 -32.42 26.58 14.36
C LYS A 30 -31.51 27.81 14.57
N GLU A 31 -32.06 28.94 14.97
CA GLU A 31 -31.28 30.15 15.25
C GLU A 31 -30.27 29.91 16.38
N GLY A 32 -30.70 29.31 17.49
CA GLY A 32 -29.81 28.97 18.61
C GLY A 32 -28.70 27.99 18.19
N ARG A 33 -29.03 27.00 17.36
CA ARG A 33 -28.03 26.06 16.80
C ARG A 33 -26.99 26.77 15.94
N MET A 34 -27.41 27.69 15.06
CA MET A 34 -26.47 28.44 14.20
C MET A 34 -25.56 29.34 15.03
N HIS A 35 -26.08 29.95 16.10
CA HIS A 35 -25.26 30.74 17.02
C HIS A 35 -24.20 29.89 17.73
N ILE A 36 -24.57 28.73 18.27
CA ILE A 36 -23.64 27.81 18.93
C ILE A 36 -22.61 27.27 17.93
N LEU A 37 -23.03 26.92 16.71
CA LEU A 37 -22.11 26.50 15.65
C LEU A 37 -21.11 27.60 15.29
N GLY A 38 -21.54 28.86 15.24
CA GLY A 38 -20.66 30.01 15.01
C GLY A 38 -19.59 30.15 16.08
N GLU A 39 -19.95 30.05 17.36
CA GLU A 39 -18.98 30.08 18.47
C GLU A 39 -18.06 28.86 18.47
N MET A 40 -18.56 27.68 18.10
CA MET A 40 -17.72 26.49 17.94
C MET A 40 -16.71 26.65 16.80
N SER A 41 -17.12 27.23 15.66
CA SER A 41 -16.24 27.51 14.52
C SER A 41 -15.12 28.50 14.84
N ASN A 42 -15.34 29.42 15.79
CA ASN A 42 -14.31 30.33 16.30
C ASN A 42 -13.18 29.58 17.05
N ALA A 43 -13.48 28.43 17.65
CA ALA A 43 -12.52 27.64 18.42
C ALA A 43 -11.89 26.49 17.61
N LEU A 44 -12.67 25.82 16.76
CA LEU A 44 -12.24 24.69 15.94
C LEU A 44 -12.94 24.75 14.59
N THR A 45 -12.22 25.22 13.57
CA THR A 45 -12.74 25.35 12.21
C THR A 45 -12.54 24.08 11.38
N GLU A 46 -11.50 23.29 11.69
CA GLU A 46 -11.20 22.02 11.05
C GLU A 46 -10.78 20.96 12.08
N ALA A 47 -10.97 19.68 11.73
CA ALA A 47 -10.42 18.59 12.51
C ALA A 47 -8.89 18.67 12.44
N GLY A 48 -8.25 19.15 13.52
CA GLY A 48 -6.80 19.25 13.61
C GLY A 48 -6.12 17.89 13.43
N GLU A 49 -4.84 17.91 13.05
CA GLU A 49 -4.04 16.69 12.93
C GLU A 49 -4.04 15.90 14.24
N PHE A 50 -4.20 14.58 14.12
CA PHE A 50 -4.26 13.67 15.26
C PHE A 50 -3.05 13.85 16.19
N SER A 51 -3.33 14.04 17.48
CA SER A 51 -2.33 14.13 18.54
C SER A 51 -1.27 13.03 18.40
N VAL A 52 -0.01 13.39 18.68
CA VAL A 52 1.17 12.53 18.50
C VAL A 52 1.10 11.23 19.30
N HIS A 53 0.28 11.21 20.36
CA HIS A 53 0.03 10.05 21.23
C HIS A 53 -1.39 9.48 21.13
N ALA A 54 -2.25 10.06 20.28
CA ALA A 54 -3.55 9.45 20.02
C ALA A 54 -3.33 8.18 19.19
N PRO A 55 -4.00 7.06 19.51
CA PRO A 55 -3.90 5.85 18.73
C PRO A 55 -4.33 6.15 17.30
N ARG A 56 -3.34 6.21 16.41
CA ARG A 56 -3.56 6.42 14.99
C ARG A 56 -3.97 5.07 14.41
N ILE A 57 -5.06 5.09 13.66
CA ILE A 57 -5.55 3.92 12.94
C ILE A 57 -5.28 4.20 11.47
N GLU A 58 -4.30 3.50 10.91
CA GLU A 58 -4.08 3.50 9.47
C GLU A 58 -4.73 2.27 8.86
N THR A 59 -5.41 2.48 7.73
CA THR A 59 -6.06 1.41 6.98
C THR A 59 -5.37 1.23 5.65
N MET A 60 -4.87 0.02 5.39
CA MET A 60 -4.29 -0.38 4.12
C MET A 60 -5.22 -1.41 3.45
N GLN A 61 -5.39 -1.31 2.14
CA GLN A 61 -6.12 -2.31 1.35
C GLN A 61 -5.13 -3.20 0.61
N VAL A 62 -5.34 -4.51 0.72
CA VAL A 62 -4.46 -5.55 0.20
C VAL A 62 -5.30 -6.59 -0.54
N PRO A 63 -4.82 -7.16 -1.66
CA PRO A 63 -5.51 -8.26 -2.34
C PRO A 63 -5.77 -9.45 -1.41
N THR A 64 -6.97 -10.01 -1.47
CA THR A 64 -7.43 -11.10 -0.58
C THR A 64 -6.56 -12.36 -0.67
N ASP A 65 -5.98 -12.62 -1.84
CA ASP A 65 -5.07 -13.75 -2.07
C ASP A 65 -3.80 -13.68 -1.18
N LYS A 66 -3.38 -12.47 -0.82
CA LYS A 66 -2.15 -12.23 -0.04
C LYS A 66 -2.38 -12.18 1.46
N ILE A 67 -3.64 -12.13 1.92
CA ILE A 67 -3.97 -12.14 3.36
C ILE A 67 -3.35 -13.37 4.05
N ARG A 68 -3.35 -14.53 3.37
CA ARG A 68 -2.74 -15.76 3.89
C ARG A 68 -1.24 -15.65 4.11
N GLU A 69 -0.53 -14.89 3.27
CA GLU A 69 0.91 -14.67 3.41
C GLU A 69 1.21 -13.72 4.57
N VAL A 70 0.39 -12.68 4.74
CA VAL A 70 0.52 -11.72 5.86
C VAL A 70 0.22 -12.39 7.19
N ILE A 71 -0.82 -13.24 7.28
CA ILE A 71 -1.13 -14.02 8.50
C ILE A 71 -0.04 -15.08 8.75
N GLY A 72 0.47 -15.70 7.69
CA GLY A 72 1.34 -16.87 7.77
C GLY A 72 0.62 -18.11 8.32
N SER A 73 1.36 -19.19 8.55
CA SER A 73 0.78 -20.43 9.10
C SER A 73 0.35 -20.25 10.56
N GLY A 74 -0.95 -20.07 10.78
CA GLY A 74 -1.55 -19.93 12.12
C GLY A 74 -1.28 -18.58 12.80
N GLY A 75 -1.05 -17.51 12.04
CA GLY A 75 -0.84 -16.17 12.61
C GLY A 75 0.58 -15.89 13.09
N LYS A 76 1.57 -16.72 12.73
CA LYS A 76 2.97 -16.54 13.15
C LYS A 76 3.56 -15.20 12.69
N VAL A 77 3.33 -14.84 11.44
CA VAL A 77 3.92 -13.63 10.83
C VAL A 77 3.29 -12.38 11.44
N ILE A 78 1.96 -12.35 11.63
CA ILE A 78 1.30 -11.25 12.35
C ILE A 78 1.80 -11.12 13.78
N ARG A 79 1.99 -12.23 14.50
CA ARG A 79 2.52 -12.18 15.88
C ARG A 79 3.92 -11.59 15.92
N GLU A 80 4.78 -12.00 14.99
CA GLU A 80 6.14 -11.45 14.86
C GLU A 80 6.11 -9.95 14.50
N ILE A 81 5.26 -9.52 13.57
CA ILE A 81 5.09 -8.10 13.22
C ILE A 81 4.59 -7.30 14.42
N VAL A 82 3.59 -7.80 15.16
CA VAL A 82 3.05 -7.14 16.35
C VAL A 82 4.11 -7.07 17.47
N GLU A 83 4.93 -8.10 17.63
CA GLU A 83 6.01 -8.16 18.62
C GLU A 83 7.16 -7.20 18.29
N VAL A 84 7.55 -7.10 17.03
CA VAL A 84 8.63 -6.22 16.57
C VAL A 84 8.19 -4.76 16.46
N SER A 85 6.97 -4.50 15.98
CA SER A 85 6.45 -3.14 15.80
C SER A 85 5.81 -2.57 17.06
N GLY A 86 5.28 -3.41 17.95
CA GLY A 86 4.43 -3.02 19.08
C GLY A 86 3.03 -2.51 18.67
N ALA A 87 2.69 -2.54 17.38
CA ALA A 87 1.40 -2.09 16.87
C ALA A 87 0.36 -3.23 16.90
N LYS A 88 -0.92 -2.90 17.13
CA LYS A 88 -2.03 -3.84 16.94
C LYS A 88 -2.41 -3.87 15.48
N VAL A 89 -2.34 -5.05 14.87
CA VAL A 89 -2.75 -5.27 13.48
C VAL A 89 -4.01 -6.12 13.48
N ASP A 90 -5.08 -5.60 12.88
CA ASP A 90 -6.33 -6.30 12.65
C ASP A 90 -6.52 -6.49 11.14
N ILE A 91 -6.97 -7.67 10.72
CA ILE A 91 -7.13 -8.00 9.31
C ILE A 91 -8.57 -8.46 9.10
N ASN A 92 -9.26 -7.75 8.20
CA ASN A 92 -10.58 -8.14 7.74
C ASN A 92 -10.48 -9.08 6.54
N ASP A 93 -11.48 -9.95 6.39
CA ASP A 93 -11.61 -10.87 5.26
C ASP A 93 -11.72 -10.14 3.90
N ASP A 94 -12.12 -8.86 3.92
CA ASP A 94 -12.21 -7.97 2.75
C ASP A 94 -10.85 -7.45 2.26
N GLY A 95 -9.74 -7.83 2.91
CA GLY A 95 -8.39 -7.35 2.56
C GLY A 95 -8.06 -5.99 3.14
N GLN A 96 -8.86 -5.47 4.08
CA GLN A 96 -8.49 -4.30 4.85
C GLN A 96 -7.66 -4.68 6.07
N ILE A 97 -6.44 -4.16 6.14
CA ILE A 97 -5.55 -4.26 7.30
C ILE A 97 -5.62 -2.94 8.07
N LYS A 98 -6.01 -3.02 9.34
CA LYS A 98 -6.06 -1.87 10.26
C LYS A 98 -4.88 -1.96 11.22
N ILE A 99 -4.01 -0.96 11.20
CA ILE A 99 -2.86 -0.87 12.09
C ILE A 99 -3.17 0.23 13.11
N ALA A 100 -3.23 -0.14 14.38
CA ALA A 100 -3.49 0.76 15.50
C ALA A 100 -2.29 0.79 16.44
N SER A 101 -1.71 1.96 16.67
CA SER A 101 -0.64 2.15 17.66
C SER A 101 -0.66 3.56 18.27
N PRO A 102 -0.28 3.72 19.54
CA PRO A 102 -0.11 5.04 20.17
C PRO A 102 1.09 5.84 19.61
N ASP A 103 2.06 5.17 18.96
CA ASP A 103 3.28 5.79 18.44
C ASP A 103 3.33 5.74 16.90
N GLY A 104 3.59 6.89 16.27
CA GLY A 104 3.71 6.99 14.81
C GLY A 104 4.86 6.17 14.22
N GLU A 105 5.97 5.98 14.96
CA GLU A 105 7.09 5.14 14.51
C GLU A 105 6.72 3.65 14.45
N SER A 106 5.94 3.17 15.42
CA SER A 106 5.45 1.79 15.44
C SER A 106 4.50 1.50 14.27
N ILE A 107 3.65 2.47 13.91
CA ILE A 107 2.80 2.37 12.72
C ILE A 107 3.66 2.28 11.48
N LYS A 108 4.65 3.16 11.33
CA LYS A 108 5.52 3.16 10.16
C LYS A 108 6.30 1.86 10.04
N LYS A 109 6.84 1.31 11.14
CA LYS A 109 7.52 0.01 11.16
C LYS A 109 6.58 -1.15 10.79
N ALA A 110 5.36 -1.17 11.34
CA ALA A 110 4.36 -2.18 11.00
C ALA A 110 3.96 -2.08 9.52
N TYR A 111 3.76 -0.85 9.05
CA TYR A 111 3.45 -0.55 7.66
C TYR A 111 4.56 -1.02 6.72
N ASP A 112 5.82 -0.67 6.99
CA ASP A 112 6.96 -1.07 6.16
C ASP A 112 7.14 -2.60 6.13
N MET A 113 6.93 -3.28 7.26
CA MET A 113 6.98 -4.76 7.31
C MET A 113 5.84 -5.42 6.54
N ILE A 114 4.61 -4.92 6.68
CA ILE A 114 3.45 -5.44 5.95
C ILE A 114 3.62 -5.14 4.45
N TYR A 115 4.08 -3.94 4.11
CA TYR A 115 4.36 -3.55 2.74
C TYR A 115 5.47 -4.42 2.13
N ALA A 116 6.55 -4.73 2.85
CA ALA A 116 7.59 -5.63 2.33
C ALA A 116 7.10 -7.05 2.02
N ILE A 117 6.10 -7.55 2.75
CA ILE A 117 5.49 -8.87 2.51
C ILE A 117 4.50 -8.81 1.34
N VAL A 118 3.74 -7.72 1.24
CA VAL A 118 2.64 -7.54 0.28
C VAL A 118 3.11 -7.00 -1.06
N ALA A 119 4.16 -6.19 -1.06
CA ALA A 119 4.74 -5.54 -2.22
C ALA A 119 5.06 -6.62 -3.24
N GLU A 120 4.27 -6.64 -4.30
CA GLU A 120 4.64 -7.41 -5.46
C GLU A 120 5.58 -6.58 -6.30
N PRO A 121 6.48 -7.23 -7.02
CA PRO A 121 7.33 -6.50 -7.92
C PRO A 121 6.48 -5.93 -9.06
N GLU A 122 6.33 -4.61 -9.09
CA GLU A 122 5.63 -3.91 -10.17
C GLU A 122 6.37 -4.09 -11.50
N ILE A 123 5.60 -4.28 -12.56
CA ILE A 123 6.11 -4.33 -13.93
C ILE A 123 6.74 -2.97 -14.24
N GLY A 124 8.02 -2.97 -14.61
CA GLY A 124 8.79 -1.77 -14.90
C GLY A 124 9.73 -1.34 -13.79
N GLN A 125 9.59 -1.82 -12.56
CA GLN A 125 10.56 -1.49 -11.50
C GLN A 125 11.87 -2.27 -11.65
N ILE A 126 12.96 -1.61 -11.26
CA ILE A 126 14.31 -2.17 -11.20
C ILE A 126 14.50 -2.78 -9.82
N TYR A 127 14.80 -4.08 -9.78
CA TYR A 127 15.10 -4.81 -8.56
C TYR A 127 16.57 -5.23 -8.55
N THR A 128 17.17 -5.25 -7.37
CA THR A 128 18.49 -5.88 -7.19
C THR A 128 18.26 -7.34 -6.82
N GLY A 129 18.79 -8.26 -7.61
CA GLY A 129 18.60 -9.69 -7.42
C GLY A 129 19.90 -10.47 -7.53
N LYS A 130 19.90 -11.67 -6.97
CA LYS A 130 21.06 -12.58 -6.98
C LYS A 130 20.88 -13.67 -8.02
N VAL A 131 21.90 -13.90 -8.85
CA VAL A 131 21.90 -15.00 -9.82
C VAL A 131 21.92 -16.33 -9.06
N VAL A 132 20.88 -17.13 -9.21
CA VAL A 132 20.77 -18.46 -8.58
C VAL A 132 21.40 -19.52 -9.48
N LYS A 133 21.17 -19.43 -10.78
CA LYS A 133 21.64 -20.42 -11.75
C LYS A 133 21.79 -19.82 -13.14
N VAL A 134 22.85 -20.19 -13.86
CA VAL A 134 23.05 -19.81 -15.26
C VAL A 134 22.80 -21.03 -16.16
N VAL A 135 22.12 -20.84 -17.28
CA VAL A 135 21.80 -21.87 -18.28
C VAL A 135 22.09 -21.34 -19.69
N ASP A 136 22.24 -22.20 -20.70
CA ASP A 136 22.68 -21.76 -22.04
C ASP A 136 21.79 -20.72 -22.72
N PHE A 137 20.50 -20.66 -22.35
CA PHE A 137 19.52 -19.71 -22.89
C PHE A 137 19.20 -18.53 -21.95
N GLY A 138 19.83 -18.43 -20.79
CA GLY A 138 19.58 -17.33 -19.85
C GLY A 138 20.12 -17.51 -18.43
N ALA A 139 19.70 -16.64 -17.51
CA ALA A 139 20.06 -16.72 -16.11
C ALA A 139 18.81 -16.59 -15.22
N PHE A 140 18.76 -17.40 -14.16
CA PHE A 140 17.76 -17.27 -13.11
C PHE A 140 18.26 -16.31 -12.04
N VAL A 141 17.52 -15.23 -11.83
CA VAL A 141 17.81 -14.21 -10.83
C VAL A 141 16.68 -14.19 -9.82
N ASN A 142 17.04 -14.32 -8.54
CA ASN A 142 16.10 -14.12 -7.45
C ASN A 142 16.17 -12.66 -7.02
N PHE A 143 15.08 -11.93 -7.27
CA PHE A 143 15.01 -10.48 -7.10
C PHE A 143 13.95 -10.08 -6.05
N PHE A 144 13.02 -10.97 -5.72
CA PHE A 144 12.01 -10.73 -4.69
C PHE A 144 11.45 -12.04 -4.11
N GLY A 145 11.92 -12.43 -2.92
CA GLY A 145 11.37 -13.54 -2.14
C GLY A 145 11.38 -14.90 -2.85
N LYS A 146 10.19 -15.55 -2.93
CA LYS A 146 10.02 -16.92 -3.45
C LYS A 146 9.88 -17.02 -4.98
N ARG A 147 9.92 -15.90 -5.71
CA ARG A 147 9.74 -15.89 -7.17
C ARG A 147 11.08 -15.69 -7.86
N ASP A 148 11.46 -16.67 -8.68
CA ASP A 148 12.64 -16.56 -9.54
C ASP A 148 12.25 -15.95 -10.89
N GLY A 149 13.06 -15.03 -11.38
CA GLY A 149 12.91 -14.45 -12.72
C GLY A 149 13.95 -14.99 -13.69
N LEU A 150 13.54 -15.13 -14.95
CA LEU A 150 14.40 -15.56 -16.05
C LEU A 150 14.84 -14.33 -16.84
N VAL A 151 16.14 -14.12 -16.93
CA VAL A 151 16.76 -13.20 -17.89
C VAL A 151 17.14 -14.00 -19.13
N HIS A 152 16.55 -13.70 -20.28
CA HIS A 152 16.91 -14.35 -21.55
C HIS A 152 18.25 -13.81 -22.06
N VAL A 153 19.05 -14.63 -22.76
CA VAL A 153 20.37 -14.21 -23.33
C VAL A 153 20.31 -12.91 -24.13
N SER A 154 19.20 -12.66 -24.83
CA SER A 154 18.97 -11.46 -25.63
C SER A 154 18.71 -10.18 -24.81
N GLN A 155 18.46 -10.33 -23.50
CA GLN A 155 18.14 -9.26 -22.57
C GLN A 155 19.25 -9.07 -21.52
N ILE A 156 20.38 -9.78 -21.62
CA ILE A 156 21.54 -9.64 -20.73
C ILE A 156 22.38 -8.42 -21.13
N GLU A 157 22.70 -8.29 -22.41
CA GLU A 157 23.55 -7.22 -22.92
C GLU A 157 23.16 -6.84 -24.37
N ASN A 158 23.52 -5.64 -24.80
CA ASN A 158 23.26 -5.14 -26.16
C ASN A 158 24.12 -5.83 -27.25
N ARG A 159 25.10 -6.67 -26.85
CA ARG A 159 26.02 -7.39 -27.73
C ARG A 159 25.56 -8.85 -27.90
N ARG A 160 25.84 -9.46 -29.07
CA ARG A 160 25.66 -10.91 -29.26
C ARG A 160 26.65 -11.66 -28.37
N LEU A 161 26.15 -12.22 -27.28
CA LEU A 161 26.90 -13.12 -26.42
C LEU A 161 26.77 -14.55 -26.94
N ASN A 162 27.89 -15.30 -26.94
CA ASN A 162 27.89 -16.72 -27.29
C ASN A 162 27.42 -17.58 -26.11
N HIS A 163 27.81 -17.25 -24.88
CA HIS A 163 27.31 -17.89 -23.66
C HIS A 163 27.05 -16.86 -22.53
N PRO A 164 25.92 -16.97 -21.80
CA PRO A 164 25.63 -16.10 -20.65
C PRO A 164 26.58 -16.29 -19.46
N SER A 165 27.26 -17.44 -19.38
CA SER A 165 28.25 -17.75 -18.34
C SER A 165 29.52 -16.89 -18.40
N ASP A 166 29.77 -16.19 -19.50
CA ASP A 166 30.91 -15.29 -19.64
C ASP A 166 30.70 -13.96 -18.90
N VAL A 167 29.43 -13.58 -18.69
CA VAL A 167 29.04 -12.27 -18.11
C VAL A 167 28.43 -12.42 -16.72
N LEU A 168 27.69 -13.51 -16.48
CA LEU A 168 26.99 -13.75 -15.23
C LEU A 168 27.60 -14.94 -14.50
N LYS A 169 27.93 -14.73 -13.22
CA LYS A 169 28.33 -15.81 -12.31
C LYS A 169 27.21 -16.15 -11.35
N GLU A 170 27.11 -17.43 -10.99
CA GLU A 170 26.23 -17.87 -9.91
C GLU A 170 26.61 -17.15 -8.61
N GLY A 171 25.61 -16.56 -7.96
CA GLY A 171 25.77 -15.78 -6.74
C GLY A 171 26.08 -14.30 -6.93
N GLN A 172 26.21 -13.81 -8.16
CA GLN A 172 26.42 -12.38 -8.44
C GLN A 172 25.14 -11.58 -8.18
N GLU A 173 25.28 -10.40 -7.57
CA GLU A 173 24.20 -9.42 -7.45
C GLU A 173 24.12 -8.59 -8.73
N VAL A 174 22.92 -8.51 -9.31
CA VAL A 174 22.64 -7.86 -10.58
C VAL A 174 21.34 -7.06 -10.47
N LYS A 175 21.29 -5.88 -11.09
CA LYS A 175 20.06 -5.09 -11.18
C LYS A 175 19.27 -5.52 -12.42
N VAL A 176 18.00 -5.83 -12.24
CA VAL A 176 17.13 -6.40 -13.27
C VAL A 176 15.77 -5.70 -13.24
N LYS A 177 15.27 -5.33 -14.42
CA LYS A 177 13.94 -4.73 -14.59
C LYS A 177 12.91 -5.81 -14.88
N LEU A 178 11.77 -5.75 -14.20
CA LEU A 178 10.66 -6.67 -14.44
C LEU A 178 9.90 -6.25 -15.71
N LEU A 179 9.92 -7.07 -16.76
CA LEU A 179 9.20 -6.80 -18.01
C LEU A 179 7.76 -7.32 -17.98
N GLY A 180 7.50 -8.37 -17.21
CA GLY A 180 6.17 -8.96 -17.09
C GLY A 180 6.21 -10.42 -16.67
N PHE A 181 5.04 -11.06 -16.71
CA PHE A 181 4.86 -12.47 -16.41
C PHE A 181 4.66 -13.25 -17.71
N ASP A 182 5.28 -14.42 -17.83
CA ASP A 182 5.01 -15.38 -18.91
C ASP A 182 3.79 -16.25 -18.56
N ASP A 183 3.14 -16.86 -19.55
CA ASP A 183 1.94 -17.73 -19.39
C ASP A 183 2.16 -18.92 -18.43
N ARG A 184 3.42 -19.24 -18.12
CA ARG A 184 3.84 -20.29 -17.18
C ARG A 184 4.10 -19.79 -15.75
N GLY A 185 3.77 -18.53 -15.43
CA GLY A 185 4.02 -17.92 -14.12
C GLY A 185 5.50 -17.62 -13.83
N LYS A 186 6.37 -17.70 -14.85
CA LYS A 186 7.78 -17.30 -14.73
C LYS A 186 7.91 -15.81 -15.01
N VAL A 187 8.65 -15.10 -14.17
CA VAL A 187 8.88 -13.66 -14.33
C VAL A 187 9.93 -13.43 -15.42
N ARG A 188 9.63 -12.55 -16.38
CA ARG A 188 10.59 -12.12 -17.40
C ARG A 188 11.32 -10.88 -16.91
N LEU A 189 12.64 -10.99 -16.86
CA LEU A 189 13.52 -9.92 -16.43
C LEU A 189 14.38 -9.46 -17.61
N ALA A 190 14.69 -8.17 -17.65
CA ALA A 190 15.68 -7.61 -18.55
C ALA A 190 16.78 -6.88 -17.78
N MET A 191 18.01 -7.09 -18.24
CA MET A 191 19.22 -6.46 -17.73
C MET A 191 19.70 -5.36 -18.69
N LYS A 192 19.33 -5.47 -19.98
CA LYS A 192 19.65 -4.51 -21.06
C LYS A 192 19.07 -3.10 -20.85
N MET A 193 17.98 -2.96 -20.10
CA MET A 193 17.30 -1.68 -19.86
C MET A 193 17.73 -0.99 -18.56
N VAL A 194 18.72 -1.54 -17.86
CA VAL A 194 19.16 -1.07 -16.54
C VAL A 194 20.65 -0.83 -16.58
N ASP A 195 21.05 0.39 -16.26
CA ASP A 195 22.47 0.69 -16.10
C ASP A 195 22.96 0.07 -14.77
N GLN A 196 23.94 -0.83 -14.87
CA GLN A 196 24.44 -1.58 -13.72
C GLN A 196 25.28 -0.72 -12.76
N GLU A 197 25.78 0.44 -13.20
CA GLU A 197 26.57 1.35 -12.35
C GLU A 197 25.69 2.40 -11.65
N THR A 198 24.68 2.95 -12.32
CA THR A 198 23.83 4.02 -11.76
C THR A 198 22.49 3.54 -11.22
N GLY A 199 21.98 2.39 -11.66
CA GLY A 199 20.64 1.91 -11.30
C GLY A 199 19.50 2.71 -11.92
N GLU A 200 19.79 3.52 -12.93
CA GLU A 200 18.78 4.26 -13.70
C GLU A 200 18.29 3.42 -14.90
N GLU A 201 17.04 3.64 -15.29
CA GLU A 201 16.50 3.12 -16.54
C GLU A 201 17.24 3.78 -17.71
N ILE A 202 17.80 2.95 -18.58
CA ILE A 202 18.18 3.42 -19.91
C ILE A 202 16.86 3.53 -20.67
N VAL A 203 16.29 4.75 -20.71
CA VAL A 203 15.12 5.06 -21.52
C VAL A 203 15.55 4.98 -22.98
N GLU A 204 15.45 3.80 -23.61
CA GLU A 204 15.25 3.75 -25.05
C GLU A 204 13.82 4.25 -25.28
N GLU A 205 13.70 5.54 -25.61
CA GLU A 205 12.52 6.12 -26.23
C GLU A 205 12.07 5.18 -27.35
N LYS A 206 10.97 4.46 -27.14
CA LYS A 206 10.23 3.90 -28.26
C LYS A 206 9.68 5.08 -29.02
N SER A 207 10.44 5.55 -30.02
CA SER A 207 9.86 6.24 -31.16
C SER A 207 8.83 5.30 -31.77
N ASN A 208 7.57 5.52 -31.41
CA ASN A 208 6.43 5.11 -32.20
C ASN A 208 6.67 5.60 -33.64
N GLU A 209 6.98 4.68 -34.53
CA GLU A 209 6.52 4.79 -35.92
C GLU A 209 5.88 3.44 -36.26
N GLU A 210 4.55 3.47 -36.22
CA GLU A 210 3.66 2.53 -36.87
C GLU A 210 3.89 2.64 -38.39
N GLU A 211 4.06 1.50 -39.07
CA GLU A 211 3.74 1.34 -40.50
C GLU A 211 2.81 0.14 -40.67
#